data_AF-A0A8S3CBY5-F1
#
_entry.id   AF-A0A8S3CBY5-F1
#
_cell.length_a   1.000
_cell.length_b   1.000
_cell.length_c   1.000
_cell.angle_alpha   90.00
_cell.angle_beta   90.00
_cell.angle_gamma   90.00
#
_symmetry.space_group_name_H-M   'P 1'
#
loop_
_entity.id
_entity.type
_entity.pdbx_description
1 polymer ?
#
loop_
_entity_poly.entity_id
_entity_poly.type
_entity_poly.pdbx_seq_one_letter_code
_entity_poly.pdbx_strand_id
1 'polypeptide(L)' 'TSSISRSAHRKGNVTLGGLFPVHEYGSPQEPCGAISEFRGIQRLEAMLFAIEQINDDSHLLPGIELGALALDTCSDDNYA' A
#
# COMPACT_ATOMS: atom_id res chain seq x y z
N THR A 1 -3.69 7.27 -22.98
CA THR A 1 -2.49 7.11 -22.13
C THR A 1 -2.92 7.26 -20.68
N SER A 2 -3.61 6.25 -20.14
CA SER A 2 -3.96 6.24 -18.72
C SER A 2 -2.84 5.50 -18.02
N SER A 3 -1.98 6.22 -17.30
CA SER A 3 -1.07 5.59 -16.34
C SER A 3 -1.96 4.94 -15.28
N ILE A 4 -2.12 3.62 -15.33
CA ILE A 4 -2.81 2.87 -14.29
C ILE A 4 -1.94 3.00 -13.04
N SER A 5 -2.33 3.90 -12.13
CA SER A 5 -1.73 3.95 -10.80
C SER A 5 -2.01 2.61 -10.12
N ARG A 6 -0.95 1.82 -9.85
CA ARG A 6 -1.04 0.56 -9.10
C ARG A 6 -1.16 0.89 -7.62
N SER A 7 -2.35 1.33 -7.22
CA SER A 7 -2.66 1.78 -5.86
C SER A 7 -3.83 1.01 -5.26
N ALA A 8 -3.74 0.71 -3.97
CA ALA A 8 -4.86 0.24 -3.17
C ALA A 8 -5.35 1.36 -2.24
N HIS A 9 -6.67 1.56 -2.16
CA HIS A 9 -7.25 2.63 -1.35
C HIS A 9 -8.41 2.10 -0.50
N ARG A 10 -8.34 2.38 0.79
CA ARG A 10 -9.40 2.19 1.79
C ARG A 10 -9.76 3.55 2.37
N LYS A 11 -11.05 3.88 2.38
CA LYS A 11 -11.54 5.14 2.96
C LYS A 11 -11.50 5.09 4.49
N GLY A 12 -11.39 6.25 5.10
CA GLY A 12 -11.51 6.48 6.55
C GLY A 12 -11.58 7.98 6.84
N ASN A 13 -11.71 8.36 8.10
CA ASN A 13 -11.64 9.76 8.53
C ASN A 13 -10.23 10.32 8.36
N VAL A 14 -9.20 9.49 8.57
CA VAL A 14 -7.78 9.81 8.38
C VAL A 14 -7.15 8.74 7.50
N THR A 15 -6.45 9.14 6.44
CA THR A 15 -5.79 8.20 5.52
C THR A 15 -4.30 8.09 5.83
N LEU A 16 -3.82 6.87 6.05
CA LEU A 16 -2.40 6.58 6.13
C LEU A 16 -1.84 6.22 4.76
N GLY A 17 -0.81 6.93 4.32
CA GLY A 17 -0.06 6.60 3.11
C GLY A 17 0.96 5.49 3.38
N GLY A 18 1.13 4.56 2.45
CA GLY A 18 2.13 3.50 2.52
C GLY A 18 2.78 3.22 1.17
N LEU A 19 4.10 3.03 1.16
CA LEU A 19 4.88 2.68 -0.02
C LEU A 19 5.35 1.24 0.12
N PHE A 20 5.03 0.41 -0.87
CA PHE A 20 5.32 -1.02 -0.83
C PHE A 20 6.02 -1.46 -2.13
N PRO A 21 7.03 -2.34 -2.08
CA PRO A 21 7.62 -2.94 -3.27
C PRO A 21 6.75 -4.12 -3.72
N VAL A 22 5.52 -3.85 -4.19
CA VAL A 22 4.58 -4.90 -4.61
C VAL A 22 5.13 -5.62 -5.84
N HIS A 23 5.78 -4.89 -6.74
CA HIS A 23 6.57 -5.45 -7.82
C HIS A 23 8.07 -5.21 -7.60
N GLU A 24 8.87 -6.14 -8.10
CA GLU A 24 10.31 -5.93 -8.29
C GLU A 24 10.55 -4.95 -9.45
N TYR A 25 11.75 -4.39 -9.54
CA TYR A 25 12.13 -3.56 -10.67
C TYR A 25 12.06 -4.36 -11.98
N GLY A 26 11.42 -3.79 -12.99
CA GLY A 26 11.35 -4.37 -14.33
C GLY A 26 12.47 -3.86 -15.23
N SER A 27 12.18 -2.82 -16.01
CA SER A 27 13.08 -2.20 -16.99
C SER A 27 12.71 -0.72 -17.20
N PRO A 28 13.55 0.09 -17.86
CA PRO A 28 13.22 1.50 -18.13
C PRO A 28 11.95 1.69 -18.97
N GLN A 29 11.59 0.74 -19.83
CA GLN A 29 10.37 0.78 -20.65
C GLN A 29 9.14 0.22 -19.93
N GLU A 30 9.35 -0.73 -19.03
CA GLU A 30 8.32 -1.37 -18.20
C GLU A 30 8.80 -1.41 -16.75
N PRO A 31 8.54 -0.35 -15.95
CA PRO A 31 9.20 -0.13 -14.66
C PRO A 31 8.88 -1.18 -13.60
N CYS A 32 7.73 -1.85 -13.71
CA CYS A 32 7.28 -2.84 -12.73
C CYS A 32 7.40 -4.25 -13.31
N GLY A 33 8.18 -5.10 -12.63
CA GLY A 33 8.44 -6.48 -13.02
C GLY A 33 7.49 -7.48 -12.34
N ALA A 34 8.04 -8.60 -11.87
CA ALA A 34 7.28 -9.65 -11.19
C ALA A 34 6.80 -9.20 -9.80
N ILE A 35 5.75 -9.85 -9.29
CA ILE A 35 5.22 -9.60 -7.93
C ILE A 35 6.23 -10.08 -6.88
N SER A 36 6.49 -9.24 -5.89
CA SER A 36 7.26 -9.57 -4.69
C SER A 36 6.33 -10.10 -3.59
N GLU A 37 6.15 -11.41 -3.51
CA GLU A 37 5.18 -12.02 -2.60
C GLU A 37 5.48 -11.71 -1.11
N PHE A 38 6.71 -11.95 -0.66
CA PHE A 38 7.07 -11.80 0.75
C PHE A 38 7.42 -10.37 1.18
N ARG A 39 7.99 -9.56 0.30
CA ARG A 39 8.38 -8.17 0.65
C ARG A 39 7.37 -7.14 0.19
N GLY A 40 6.58 -7.44 -0.82
CA GLY A 40 5.52 -6.59 -1.34
C GLY A 40 4.18 -6.93 -0.72
N ILE A 41 3.58 -8.03 -1.20
CA ILE A 41 2.20 -8.42 -0.84
C ILE A 41 2.06 -8.64 0.65
N GLN A 42 2.94 -9.44 1.27
CA GLN A 42 2.83 -9.71 2.71
C GLN A 42 2.92 -8.43 3.56
N ARG A 43 3.73 -7.43 3.15
CA ARG A 43 3.85 -6.17 3.89
C ARG A 43 2.64 -5.26 3.67
N LEU A 44 2.12 -5.21 2.45
CA LEU A 44 0.88 -4.50 2.14
C LEU A 44 -0.27 -5.07 2.99
N GLU A 45 -0.45 -6.38 2.97
CA GLU A 45 -1.46 -7.07 3.78
C GLU A 45 -1.24 -6.85 5.29
N ALA A 46 0.02 -6.83 5.76
CA ALA A 46 0.30 -6.52 7.15
C ALA A 46 -0.13 -5.10 7.57
N MET A 47 0.02 -4.10 6.69
CA MET A 47 -0.50 -2.75 6.95
C MET A 47 -2.03 -2.74 7.01
N LEU A 48 -2.68 -3.40 6.04
CA LEU A 48 -4.15 -3.45 5.99
C LEU A 48 -4.72 -4.18 7.21
N PHE A 49 -4.12 -5.30 7.58
CA PHE A 49 -4.44 -6.03 8.80
C PHE A 49 -4.26 -5.17 10.05
N ALA A 50 -3.15 -4.44 10.18
CA ALA A 50 -2.94 -3.56 11.33
C ALA A 50 -4.00 -2.45 11.43
N ILE A 51 -4.40 -1.88 10.29
CA ILE A 51 -5.48 -0.88 10.23
C ILE A 51 -6.82 -1.48 10.68
N GLU A 52 -7.13 -2.72 10.28
CA GLU A 52 -8.33 -3.43 10.74
C GLU A 52 -8.31 -3.63 12.25
N GLN A 53 -7.20 -4.12 12.78
CA GLN A 53 -7.06 -4.34 14.22
C GLN A 53 -7.20 -3.04 15.02
N ILE A 54 -6.71 -1.89 14.50
CA ILE A 54 -6.87 -0.59 15.15
C ILE A 54 -8.32 -0.12 15.10
N ASN A 55 -8.98 -0.22 13.93
CA ASN A 55 -10.37 0.21 13.77
C ASN A 55 -11.35 -0.63 14.61
N ASP A 56 -11.02 -1.89 14.89
CA ASP A 56 -11.82 -2.80 15.71
C ASP A 56 -11.56 -2.65 17.22
N ASP A 57 -10.48 -1.96 17.64
CA ASP A 57 -10.17 -1.73 19.05
C ASP A 57 -10.81 -0.44 19.57
N SER A 58 -11.89 -0.59 20.34
CA SER A 58 -12.59 0.53 20.98
C SER A 58 -11.74 1.40 21.94
N HIS A 59 -10.54 0.97 22.35
CA HIS A 59 -9.62 1.76 23.19
C HIS A 59 -8.60 2.55 22.37
N LEU A 60 -8.41 2.22 21.08
CA LEU A 60 -7.45 2.87 20.20
C LEU A 60 -8.18 3.73 19.17
N LEU A 61 -7.88 5.03 19.16
CA LEU A 61 -8.50 6.01 18.24
C LEU A 61 -10.05 5.97 18.22
N PRO A 62 -10.73 6.03 19.38
CA PRO A 62 -12.18 5.95 19.43
C PRO A 62 -12.83 7.08 18.61
N GLY A 63 -13.75 6.69 17.71
CA GLY A 63 -14.47 7.63 16.84
C GLY A 63 -13.67 8.13 15.62
N ILE A 64 -12.48 7.56 15.36
CA ILE A 64 -11.68 7.85 14.18
C ILE A 64 -11.44 6.54 13.42
N GLU A 65 -12.03 6.41 12.23
CA GLU A 65 -11.74 5.32 11.31
C GLU A 65 -10.49 5.62 10.50
N LEU A 66 -9.48 4.75 10.58
CA LEU A 66 -8.29 4.81 9.73
C LEU A 66 -8.58 4.23 8.34
N GLY A 67 -8.23 4.99 7.32
CA GLY A 67 -8.13 4.57 5.93
C GLY A 67 -6.67 4.33 5.52
N ALA A 68 -6.47 3.85 4.29
CA ALA A 68 -5.17 3.52 3.74
C ALA A 68 -5.06 3.97 2.28
N LEU A 69 -3.93 4.55 1.89
CA LEU A 69 -3.53 4.70 0.49
C LEU A 69 -2.17 4.02 0.32
N ALA A 70 -2.16 2.84 -0.30
CA ALA A 70 -0.94 2.12 -0.61
C ALA A 70 -0.56 2.33 -2.07
N LEU A 71 0.71 2.71 -2.31
CA LEU A 71 1.28 2.86 -3.64
C LEU A 71 2.41 1.84 -3.84
N ASP A 72 2.46 1.28 -5.05
CA ASP A 72 3.54 0.42 -5.46
C ASP A 72 4.77 1.23 -5.91
N THR A 73 5.91 0.93 -5.31
CA THR A 73 7.20 1.55 -5.63
C THR A 73 7.91 0.85 -6.79
N CYS A 74 7.46 -0.34 -7.19
CA CYS A 74 8.14 -1.17 -8.19
C CYS A 74 9.63 -1.39 -7.89
N SER A 75 10.02 -1.30 -6.61
CA SER A 75 11.41 -1.38 -6.15
C SER A 75 12.37 -0.39 -6.85
N ASP A 76 11.87 0.78 -7.24
CA ASP A 76 12.62 1.90 -7.83
C ASP A 76 12.37 3.18 -7.04
N ASP A 77 13.44 3.78 -6.52
CA ASP A 77 13.40 5.02 -5.73
C ASP A 77 12.83 6.23 -6.51
N ASN A 78 12.73 6.14 -7.85
CA ASN A 78 12.24 7.22 -8.70
C ASN A 78 10.80 7.01 -9.23
N TYR A 79 10.14 5.90 -8.89
CA TYR A 79 8.86 5.54 -9.52
C TYR A 79 7.62 6.16 -8.85
N ALA A 80 7.57 6.16 -7.50
CA ALA A 80 6.41 6.56 -6.71
C ALA A 80 6.63 7.86 -5.92
#